data_AF-S1RJ31-F1
#
_entry.id   AF-S1RJ31-F1
#
_cell.length_a   1.000
_cell.length_b   1.000
_cell.length_c   1.000
_cell.angle_alpha   90.00
_cell.angle_beta   90.00
_cell.angle_gamma   90.00
#
_symmetry.space_group_name_H-M   'P 1'
#
loop_
_entity.id
_entity.type
_entity.pdbx_description
1 polymer ?
#
loop_
_entity_poly.entity_id
_entity_poly.type
_entity_poly.pdbx_seq_one_letter_code
_entity_poly.pdbx_strand_id
1 'polypeptide(L)' 'MTKSFYQFLMSKKGPSHLDELQLFATSVSEDIQFPKHSQDYHEVSSYLEMNADYLSNMSLFDAFWAQYEEECQ' A
#
# COMPACT_ATOMS: atom_id res chain seq x y z
N MET A 1 -10.62 14.51 5.45
CA MET A 1 -9.19 14.52 5.07
C MET A 1 -8.95 13.27 4.25
N THR A 2 -8.92 13.40 2.91
CA THR A 2 -8.75 12.29 1.97
C THR A 2 -7.29 11.81 1.98
N LYS A 3 -6.94 10.97 2.96
CA LYS A 3 -5.62 10.33 3.00
C LYS A 3 -5.55 9.37 1.83
N SER A 4 -4.52 9.47 0.99
CA SER A 4 -4.29 8.48 -0.05
C SER A 4 -3.79 7.17 0.56
N PHE A 5 -3.95 6.06 -0.17
CA PHE A 5 -3.45 4.75 0.26
C PHE A 5 -1.95 4.80 0.61
N TYR A 6 -1.16 5.57 -0.14
CA TYR A 6 0.25 5.82 0.16
C TYR A 6 0.48 6.46 1.54
N GLN A 7 -0.32 7.46 1.91
CA GLN A 7 -0.19 8.10 3.24
C GLN A 7 -0.57 7.16 4.37
N PHE A 8 -1.55 6.28 4.15
CA PHE A 8 -1.87 5.21 5.08
C PHE A 8 -0.68 4.27 5.29
N LEU A 9 -0.05 3.80 4.21
CA LEU A 9 1.15 2.96 4.28
C LEU A 9 2.30 3.65 5.04
N MET A 10 2.54 4.93 4.79
CA MET A 10 3.56 5.70 5.50
C MET A 10 3.33 5.75 7.01
N SER A 11 2.06 5.76 7.45
CA SER A 11 1.72 5.73 8.87
C SER A 11 1.92 4.37 9.52
N LYS A 12 1.89 3.28 8.73
CA LYS A 12 2.10 1.91 9.21
C LYS A 12 3.57 1.49 9.11
N LYS A 13 4.42 2.26 8.42
CA LYS A 13 5.85 1.99 8.34
C LYS A 13 6.48 2.01 9.73
N GLY A 14 7.11 0.90 10.13
CA GLY A 14 7.73 0.73 11.43
C GLY A 14 9.10 0.05 11.34
N PRO A 15 9.91 0.13 12.41
CA PRO A 15 11.29 -0.35 12.42
C PRO A 15 11.43 -1.87 12.48
N SER A 16 10.34 -2.60 12.74
CA SER A 16 10.45 -4.00 13.11
C SER A 16 10.40 -4.97 11.93
N HIS A 17 9.92 -4.55 10.74
CA HIS A 17 9.82 -5.39 9.52
C HIS A 17 9.15 -6.77 9.77
N LEU A 18 8.41 -6.93 10.87
CA LEU A 18 7.76 -8.18 11.26
C LEU A 18 6.42 -8.38 10.54
N ASP A 19 5.76 -7.28 10.21
CA ASP A 19 4.50 -7.30 9.47
C ASP A 19 4.76 -7.13 7.97
N GLU A 20 4.06 -7.94 7.18
CA GLU A 20 4.01 -7.82 5.72
C GLU A 20 3.59 -6.41 5.28
N LEU A 21 2.73 -5.74 6.06
CA LEU A 21 2.33 -4.35 5.85
C LEU A 21 3.51 -3.38 5.97
N GLN A 22 4.41 -3.59 6.92
CA GLN A 22 5.60 -2.73 7.12
C GLN A 22 6.60 -2.91 5.98
N LEU A 23 6.82 -4.17 5.56
CA LEU A 23 7.66 -4.51 4.42
C LEU A 23 7.11 -3.91 3.12
N PHE A 24 5.81 -4.04 2.91
CA PHE A 24 5.11 -3.47 1.76
C PHE A 24 5.17 -1.94 1.77
N ALA A 25 4.89 -1.29 2.91
CA ALA A 25 4.99 0.16 3.05
C ALA A 25 6.40 0.68 2.77
N THR A 26 7.44 -0.06 3.17
CA THR A 26 8.84 0.28 2.87
C THR A 26 9.11 0.18 1.37
N SER A 27 8.72 -0.93 0.74
CA SER A 27 8.91 -1.15 -0.70
C SER A 27 8.19 -0.09 -1.54
N VAL A 28 6.93 0.21 -1.20
CA VAL A 28 6.14 1.28 -1.82
C VAL A 28 6.76 2.66 -1.60
N SER A 29 7.45 2.89 -0.47
CA SER A 29 8.13 4.16 -0.21
C SER A 29 9.37 4.36 -1.08
N GLU A 30 10.05 3.28 -1.41
CA GLU A 30 11.20 3.25 -2.30
C GLU A 30 10.78 3.34 -3.78
N ASP A 31 9.55 2.93 -4.09
CA ASP A 31 8.95 3.08 -5.41
C ASP A 31 8.57 4.54 -5.71
N ILE A 32 9.32 5.15 -6.63
CA ILE A 32 9.11 6.53 -7.10
C ILE A 32 7.94 6.62 -8.09
N GLN A 33 7.69 5.54 -8.85
CA GLN A 33 6.64 5.44 -9.86
C GLN A 33 5.28 5.13 -9.25
N PHE A 34 5.23 4.67 -7.99
CA PHE A 34 3.98 4.38 -7.29
C PHE A 34 3.02 5.59 -7.29
N PRO A 35 1.73 5.39 -7.60
CA PRO A 35 0.77 6.48 -7.70
C PRO A 35 0.35 7.01 -6.30
N LYS A 36 1.18 7.88 -5.72
CA LYS A 36 1.04 8.39 -4.32
C LYS A 36 -0.25 9.18 -4.04
N HIS A 37 -0.86 9.71 -5.08
CA HIS A 37 -2.10 10.48 -5.01
C HIS A 37 -3.34 9.65 -5.32
N SER A 38 -3.16 8.40 -5.76
CA SER A 38 -4.27 7.53 -6.07
C SER A 38 -4.98 7.07 -4.80
N GLN A 39 -6.30 7.04 -4.92
CA GLN A 39 -7.25 6.53 -3.93
C GLN A 39 -8.15 5.47 -4.55
N ASP A 40 -7.93 5.15 -5.83
CA ASP A 40 -8.74 4.20 -6.56
C ASP A 40 -8.14 2.80 -6.41
N TYR A 41 -8.94 1.86 -5.91
CA TYR A 41 -8.51 0.47 -5.72
C TYR A 41 -8.01 -0.13 -7.03
N HIS A 42 -8.72 0.10 -8.13
CA HIS A 42 -8.45 -0.52 -9.42
C HIS A 42 -7.18 0.05 -10.04
N GLU A 43 -6.95 1.35 -9.91
CA GLU A 43 -5.72 1.99 -10.39
C GLU A 43 -4.49 1.47 -9.61
N VAL A 44 -4.58 1.38 -8.29
CA VAL A 44 -3.49 0.86 -7.45
C VAL A 44 -3.28 -0.63 -7.68
N SER A 45 -4.34 -1.44 -7.76
CA SER A 45 -4.24 -2.88 -8.00
C SER A 45 -3.60 -3.16 -9.35
N SER A 46 -4.05 -2.48 -10.41
CA SER A 46 -3.49 -2.64 -11.75
C SER A 46 -2.03 -2.20 -11.80
N TYR A 47 -1.65 -1.14 -11.08
CA TYR A 47 -0.25 -0.74 -10.98
C TYR A 47 0.59 -1.83 -10.32
N LEU A 48 0.11 -2.38 -9.20
CA LEU A 48 0.81 -3.44 -8.47
C LEU A 48 0.94 -4.71 -9.31
N GLU A 49 -0.10 -5.13 -10.02
CA GLU A 49 -0.07 -6.32 -10.89
C GLU A 49 0.93 -6.17 -12.05
N MET A 50 1.10 -4.95 -12.57
CA MET A 50 1.98 -4.68 -13.71
C MET A 50 3.41 -4.30 -13.33
N ASN A 51 3.62 -3.69 -12.15
CA ASN A 51 4.90 -3.05 -11.80
C ASN A 51 5.46 -3.49 -10.43
N ALA A 52 4.64 -4.04 -9.52
CA ALA A 52 5.11 -4.38 -8.17
C ALA A 52 5.66 -5.80 -8.10
N ASP A 53 6.98 -5.92 -8.25
CA ASP A 53 7.72 -7.18 -8.00
C ASP A 53 7.87 -7.49 -6.50
N TYR A 54 7.64 -6.48 -5.65
CA TYR A 54 7.79 -6.58 -4.19
C TYR A 54 6.55 -7.10 -3.46
N LEU A 55 5.42 -7.26 -4.16
CA LEU A 55 4.21 -7.82 -3.58
C LEU A 55 4.17 -9.33 -3.85
N SER A 56 4.45 -10.13 -2.81
CA SER A 56 4.42 -11.59 -2.92
C SER A 56 3.03 -12.16 -3.21
N ASN A 57 1.96 -11.47 -2.80
CA ASN A 57 0.58 -11.94 -2.96
C ASN A 57 -0.43 -10.78 -3.00
N MET A 58 -1.32 -10.79 -4.00
CA MET A 58 -2.44 -9.85 -4.10
C MET A 58 -3.41 -9.93 -2.91
N SER A 59 -3.54 -11.08 -2.25
CA SER A 59 -4.35 -11.18 -1.03
C SER A 59 -3.86 -10.30 0.12
N LEU A 60 -2.55 -9.97 0.14
CA LEU A 60 -2.01 -9.02 1.12
C LEU A 60 -2.46 -7.60 0.80
N PHE A 61 -2.47 -7.23 -0.48
CA PHE A 61 -2.97 -5.93 -0.91
C PHE A 61 -4.45 -5.76 -0.53
N ASP A 62 -5.30 -6.76 -0.77
CA ASP A 62 -6.71 -6.73 -0.33
C ASP A 62 -6.83 -6.52 1.18
N ALA A 63 -6.02 -7.23 1.98
CA ALA A 63 -6.02 -7.09 3.43
C ALA A 63 -5.55 -5.70 3.91
N PHE A 64 -4.58 -5.09 3.22
CA PHE A 64 -4.10 -3.75 3.54
C PHE A 64 -5.09 -2.68 3.09
N TRP A 65 -5.77 -2.89 1.96
CA TRP A 65 -6.80 -2.02 1.44
C TRP A 65 -8.01 -2.00 2.37
N ALA A 66 -8.47 -3.16 2.84
CA ALA A 66 -9.55 -3.25 3.82
C ALA A 66 -9.24 -2.43 5.08
N GLN A 67 -8.03 -2.54 5.63
CA GLN A 67 -7.61 -1.73 6.78
C GLN A 67 -7.58 -0.22 6.47
N TYR A 68 -7.19 0.15 5.25
CA TYR A 68 -7.24 1.54 4.81
C TYR A 68 -8.69 2.06 4.75
N GLU A 69 -9.61 1.29 4.20
CA GLU A 69 -11.04 1.65 4.15
C GLU A 69 -11.63 1.77 5.56
N GLU A 70 -11.31 0.84 6.47
CA GLU A 70 -11.77 0.87 7.86
C GLU A 70 -11.27 2.13 8.62
N GLU A 71 -10.02 2.53 8.42
CA GLU A 71 -9.42 3.69 9.09
C GLU A 71 -9.83 5.04 8.46
N CYS A 72 -10.29 5.01 7.21
CA CYS A 72 -10.75 6.20 6.49
C CYS A 72 -12.27 6.43 6.59
N GLN A 73 -12.99 5.50 7.23
CA GLN A 73 -14.41 5.59 7.59
C GLN A 73 -14.64 6.50 8.82
#